data_AF-A0A4S3J372-F1
#
_entry.id   AF-A0A4S3J372-F1
#
_cell.length_a   1.000
_cell.length_b   1.000
_cell.length_c   1.000
_cell.angle_alpha   90.00
_cell.angle_beta   90.00
_cell.angle_gamma   90.00
#
_symmetry.space_group_name_H-M   'P 1'
#
loop_
_entity.id
_entity.type
_entity.pdbx_description
1 polymer ?
#
loop_
_entity_poly.entity_id
_entity_poly.type
_entity_poly.pdbx_seq_one_letter_code
_entity_poly.pdbx_strand_id
1 'polypeptide(L)'
;MGIVASAITAVFKPTLQQRLLRSLRGGTFVIPDLEENFAHWPQDISPDVNRLAKEVNRRLDQFFPGDKIASKLHDAGVAVFGACWWPYAPLDRLCFYTAVRLG
;
A
#
# COMPACT_ATOMS: atom_id res chain seq x y z
N MET A 1 18.57 -40.51 42.62
CA MET A 1 19.41 -39.31 42.46
C MET A 1 19.75 -39.20 40.98
N GLY A 2 19.17 -38.35 40.15
CA GLY A 2 18.23 -37.25 40.31
C GLY A 2 18.25 -36.49 38.98
N ILE A 3 17.07 -36.21 38.42
CA ILE A 3 16.72 -34.98 37.68
C ILE A 3 17.77 -34.56 36.63
N VAL A 4 17.63 -34.87 35.33
CA VAL A 4 16.98 -33.95 34.37
C VAL A 4 16.69 -34.66 33.03
N ALA A 5 15.73 -35.58 33.03
CA ALA A 5 14.96 -35.92 31.81
C ALA A 5 13.64 -35.13 31.74
N SER A 6 13.55 -34.04 32.51
CA SER A 6 12.40 -33.13 32.62
C SER A 6 12.69 -31.77 31.98
N ALA A 7 13.10 -31.77 30.72
CA ALA A 7 12.84 -30.65 29.83
C ALA A 7 12.03 -31.15 28.63
N ILE A 8 11.01 -31.93 28.97
CA ILE A 8 9.85 -32.26 28.16
C ILE A 8 9.38 -30.96 27.51
N THR A 9 9.52 -30.90 26.20
CA THR A 9 8.57 -30.24 25.30
C THR A 9 8.03 -28.92 25.85
N ALA A 10 8.85 -27.87 25.87
CA ALA A 10 8.31 -26.52 25.77
C ALA A 10 7.61 -26.46 24.41
N VAL A 11 6.34 -26.84 24.39
CA VAL A 11 5.45 -26.76 23.23
C VAL A 11 5.43 -25.29 22.85
N PHE A 12 6.27 -24.91 21.88
CA PHE A 12 6.12 -23.65 21.17
C PHE A 12 4.71 -23.67 20.60
N LYS A 13 3.76 -23.02 21.29
CA LYS A 13 2.42 -22.81 20.74
C LYS A 13 2.63 -21.98 19.48
N PRO A 14 2.35 -22.53 18.29
CA PRO A 14 2.49 -21.75 17.08
C PRO A 14 1.58 -20.53 17.18
N THR A 15 2.13 -19.37 16.82
CA THR A 15 1.37 -18.12 16.84
C THR A 15 0.16 -18.24 15.90
N LEU A 16 -0.85 -17.38 16.09
CA LEU A 16 -2.00 -17.34 15.18
C LEU A 16 -1.56 -17.26 13.72
N GLN A 17 -0.58 -16.40 13.42
CA GLN A 17 0.02 -16.25 12.10
C GLN A 17 0.62 -17.55 11.57
N GLN A 18 1.38 -18.28 12.39
CA GLN A 18 2.01 -19.55 11.99
C GLN A 18 0.99 -20.67 11.73
N ARG A 19 -0.10 -20.70 12.51
CA ARG A 19 -1.21 -21.63 12.30
C ARG A 19 -1.96 -21.30 11.01
N LEU A 20 -2.22 -20.02 10.77
CA LEU A 20 -2.90 -19.52 9.58
C LEU A 20 -2.05 -19.78 8.31
N LEU A 21 -0.76 -19.50 8.35
CA LEU A 21 0.18 -19.82 7.27
C LEU A 21 0.20 -21.31 6.96
N ARG A 22 0.16 -22.17 7.98
CA ARG A 22 0.12 -23.62 7.78
C ARG A 22 -1.19 -24.07 7.15
N SER A 23 -2.33 -23.48 7.54
CA SER A 23 -3.63 -23.83 6.97
C SER A 23 -3.85 -23.30 5.55
N LEU A 24 -3.19 -22.18 5.20
CA LEU A 24 -3.31 -21.57 3.87
C LEU A 24 -2.32 -22.15 2.85
N ARG A 25 -1.23 -22.77 3.29
CA ARG A 25 -0.23 -23.37 2.39
C ARG A 25 -0.84 -24.50 1.54
N GLY A 26 -0.65 -24.41 0.22
CA GLY A 26 -1.13 -25.41 -0.73
C GLY A 26 -2.62 -25.31 -1.05
N GLY A 27 -3.35 -24.39 -0.40
CA GLY A 27 -4.72 -24.05 -0.76
C GLY A 27 -4.78 -22.90 -1.76
N THR A 28 -5.81 -22.89 -2.59
CA THR A 28 -6.17 -21.71 -3.38
C THR A 28 -7.13 -20.85 -2.56
N PHE A 29 -6.81 -19.57 -2.43
CA PHE A 29 -7.71 -18.59 -1.81
C PHE A 29 -8.22 -17.65 -2.90
N VAL A 30 -9.55 -17.49 -2.97
CA VAL A 30 -10.19 -16.51 -3.85
C VAL A 30 -10.47 -15.28 -3.01
N ILE A 31 -9.89 -14.14 -3.39
CA ILE A 31 -10.25 -12.86 -2.79
C ILE A 31 -11.69 -12.57 -3.24
N PRO A 32 -12.64 -12.44 -2.29
CA PRO A 32 -14.02 -12.14 -2.65
C PRO A 32 -14.10 -10.73 -3.24
N ASP A 33 -15.17 -10.44 -3.97
CA ASP A 33 -15.45 -9.08 -4.38
C ASP A 33 -15.57 -8.19 -3.14
N LEU A 34 -14.78 -7.12 -3.10
CA LEU A 34 -14.72 -6.20 -1.98
C LEU A 34 -15.51 -4.91 -2.25
N GLU A 35 -16.12 -4.76 -3.43
CA GLU A 35 -16.83 -3.54 -3.81
C GLU A 35 -17.92 -3.17 -2.79
N GLU A 36 -18.74 -4.15 -2.38
CA GLU A 36 -19.78 -3.96 -1.35
C GLU A 36 -19.20 -3.49 -0.01
N ASN A 37 -18.04 -4.02 0.38
CA ASN A 37 -17.37 -3.64 1.63
C ASN A 37 -16.90 -2.17 1.60
N PHE A 38 -16.64 -1.62 0.42
CA PHE A 38 -16.20 -0.25 0.22
C PHE A 38 -17.30 0.69 -0.31
N ALA A 39 -18.56 0.23 -0.41
CA ALA A 39 -19.66 1.03 -0.95
C ALA A 39 -19.93 2.33 -0.15
N HIS A 40 -19.63 2.32 1.15
CA HIS A 40 -19.77 3.49 2.03
C HIS A 40 -18.48 4.32 2.13
N TRP A 41 -17.39 3.85 1.55
CA TRP A 41 -16.12 4.56 1.56
C TRP A 41 -16.16 5.71 0.54
N PRO A 42 -15.56 6.87 0.83
CA PRO A 42 -15.53 7.97 -0.13
C PRO A 42 -14.78 7.54 -1.38
N GLN A 43 -15.51 7.39 -2.49
CA GLN A 43 -14.98 7.02 -3.80
C GLN A 43 -14.63 8.24 -4.67
N ASP A 44 -14.66 9.44 -4.09
CA ASP A 44 -14.34 10.65 -4.84
C ASP A 44 -12.88 10.68 -5.25
N ILE A 45 -12.65 11.36 -6.37
CA ILE A 45 -11.32 11.72 -6.85
C ILE A 45 -11.25 13.24 -6.84
N SER A 46 -10.15 13.80 -6.35
CA SER A 46 -9.98 15.25 -6.38
C SER A 46 -10.20 15.81 -7.80
N PRO A 47 -10.97 16.91 -7.95
CA PRO A 47 -11.16 17.55 -9.25
C PRO A 47 -9.84 18.06 -9.86
N ASP A 48 -8.81 18.24 -9.02
CA ASP A 48 -7.48 18.68 -9.44
C ASP A 48 -6.57 17.51 -9.87
N VAL A 49 -7.05 16.26 -9.96
CA VAL A 49 -6.24 15.08 -10.31
C VAL A 49 -5.39 15.26 -11.57
N ASN A 50 -5.93 15.93 -12.59
CA ASN A 50 -5.19 16.20 -13.84
C ASN A 50 -4.06 17.21 -13.65
N ARG A 51 -4.24 18.19 -12.75
CA ARG A 51 -3.21 19.19 -12.43
C ARG A 51 -2.14 18.56 -11.54
N LEU A 52 -2.55 17.74 -10.59
CA LEU A 52 -1.67 16.94 -9.74
C LEU A 52 -0.82 16.00 -10.59
N ALA A 53 -1.40 15.30 -11.56
CA ALA A 53 -0.68 14.39 -12.46
C ALA A 53 0.44 15.08 -13.23
N LYS A 54 0.20 16.28 -13.75
CA LYS A 54 1.24 17.06 -14.43
C LYS A 54 2.40 17.41 -13.49
N GLU A 55 2.10 17.82 -12.26
CA GLU A 55 3.11 18.23 -11.29
C GLU A 55 3.88 17.03 -10.74
N VAL A 56 3.20 15.91 -10.46
CA VAL A 56 3.80 14.61 -10.09
C VAL A 56 4.76 14.15 -11.18
N ASN A 57 4.29 14.08 -12.43
CA ASN A 57 5.08 13.56 -13.54
C ASN A 57 6.32 14.42 -13.79
N ARG A 58 6.15 15.75 -13.79
CA ARG A 58 7.26 16.70 -13.91
C ARG A 58 8.31 16.49 -12.82
N ARG A 59 7.90 16.16 -11.59
CA ARG A 59 8.81 15.94 -10.46
C ARG A 59 9.46 14.57 -10.50
N LEU A 60 8.75 13.53 -10.91
CA LEU A 60 9.34 12.20 -11.13
C LEU A 60 10.46 12.29 -12.16
N ASP A 61 10.24 13.01 -13.26
CA ASP A 61 11.26 13.21 -14.29
C ASP A 61 12.47 14.03 -13.77
N GLN A 62 12.25 14.93 -12.81
CA GLN A 62 13.32 15.70 -12.16
C GLN A 62 14.13 14.87 -11.15
N PHE A 63 13.46 14.06 -10.33
CA PHE A 63 14.12 13.24 -9.31
C PHE A 63 14.79 12.00 -9.89
N PHE A 64 14.24 11.45 -10.98
CA PHE A 64 14.67 10.19 -11.58
C PHE A 64 14.87 10.33 -13.10
N PRO A 65 15.76 11.22 -13.57
CA PRO A 65 15.92 11.50 -15.00
C PRO A 65 16.41 10.26 -15.77
N GLY A 66 15.57 9.77 -16.69
CA GLY A 66 15.90 8.62 -17.55
C GLY A 66 15.93 7.27 -16.82
N ASP A 67 15.41 7.20 -15.60
CA ASP A 67 15.40 5.97 -14.81
C ASP A 67 14.15 5.10 -15.11
N LYS A 68 14.33 3.78 -15.08
CA LYS A 68 13.23 2.80 -15.07
C LYS A 68 12.27 3.03 -13.90
N ILE A 69 12.77 3.60 -12.80
CA ILE A 69 11.95 3.97 -11.63
C ILE A 69 10.91 5.02 -12.00
N ALA A 70 11.27 6.07 -12.75
CA ALA A 70 10.33 7.09 -13.20
C ALA A 70 9.20 6.48 -14.03
N SER A 71 9.55 5.64 -15.02
CA SER A 71 8.57 4.94 -15.86
C SER A 71 7.59 4.11 -15.03
N LYS A 72 8.09 3.33 -14.06
CA LYS A 72 7.23 2.52 -13.18
C LYS A 72 6.32 3.37 -12.31
N LEU A 73 6.79 4.52 -11.85
CA LEU A 73 6.00 5.43 -11.02
C LEU A 73 4.94 6.19 -11.83
N HIS A 74 5.23 6.52 -13.09
CA HIS A 74 4.22 7.01 -14.04
C HIS A 74 3.12 5.97 -14.24
N ASP A 75 3.50 4.72 -14.54
CA ASP A 75 2.55 3.62 -14.76
C ASP A 75 1.74 3.28 -13.49
N ALA A 76 2.33 3.44 -12.31
CA ALA A 76 1.66 3.21 -11.04
C ALA A 76 0.58 4.26 -10.69
N GLY A 77 0.50 5.37 -11.45
CA GLY A 77 -0.56 6.36 -11.27
C GLY A 77 -0.51 7.07 -9.91
N VAL A 78 0.69 7.41 -9.43
CA VAL A 78 0.92 8.04 -8.11
C VAL A 78 0.04 9.28 -7.86
N ALA A 79 -0.22 10.04 -8.91
CA ALA A 79 -1.10 11.21 -8.86
C ALA A 79 -2.56 10.83 -8.56
N VAL A 80 -3.07 9.81 -9.24
CA VAL A 80 -4.43 9.31 -9.03
C VAL A 80 -4.55 8.72 -7.64
N PHE A 81 -3.55 7.94 -7.21
CA PHE A 81 -3.49 7.42 -5.85
C PHE A 81 -3.63 8.54 -4.80
N GLY A 82 -2.85 9.62 -4.91
CA GLY A 82 -2.96 10.76 -4.01
C GLY A 82 -4.30 11.49 -4.09
N ALA A 83 -4.85 11.67 -5.30
CA ALA A 83 -6.13 12.32 -5.51
C ALA A 83 -7.31 11.52 -4.95
N CYS A 84 -7.24 10.18 -4.94
CA CYS A 84 -8.23 9.31 -4.32
C CYS A 84 -8.07 9.26 -2.79
N TRP A 85 -6.85 9.43 -2.28
CA TRP A 85 -6.56 9.36 -0.85
C TRP A 85 -6.99 10.63 -0.10
N TRP A 86 -6.91 11.80 -0.77
CA TRP A 86 -7.33 13.09 -0.22
C TRP A 86 -8.21 13.87 -1.20
N PRO A 87 -9.40 13.36 -1.58
CA PRO A 87 -10.21 13.94 -2.66
C PRO A 87 -10.61 15.40 -2.44
N TYR A 88 -10.79 15.79 -1.17
CA TYR A 88 -11.22 17.14 -0.80
C TYR A 88 -10.07 18.08 -0.43
N ALA A 89 -8.82 17.60 -0.51
CA ALA A 89 -7.67 18.46 -0.22
C ALA A 89 -7.42 19.43 -1.39
N PRO A 90 -7.06 20.70 -1.10
CA PRO A 90 -6.66 21.64 -2.14
C PRO A 90 -5.36 21.17 -2.81
N LEU A 91 -5.16 21.55 -4.08
CA LEU A 91 -4.01 21.13 -4.90
C LEU A 91 -2.65 21.28 -4.21
N ASP A 92 -2.41 22.37 -3.48
CA ASP A 92 -1.13 22.59 -2.77
C ASP A 92 -0.85 21.50 -1.73
N ARG A 93 -1.90 21.03 -1.03
CA ARG A 93 -1.80 19.96 -0.04
C ARG A 93 -1.65 18.61 -0.72
N LEU A 94 -2.36 18.39 -1.83
CA LEU A 94 -2.18 17.19 -2.64
C LEU A 94 -0.73 17.04 -3.12
N CYS A 95 -0.15 18.10 -3.70
CA CYS A 95 1.24 18.12 -4.11
C CYS A 95 2.22 17.85 -2.96
N PHE A 96 1.91 18.33 -1.75
CA PHE A 96 2.70 18.01 -0.57
C PHE A 96 2.62 16.52 -0.21
N TYR A 97 1.41 15.97 -0.09
CA TYR A 97 1.20 14.59 0.34
C TYR A 97 1.66 13.55 -0.68
N THR A 98 1.60 13.86 -1.98
CA THR A 98 2.16 12.99 -3.03
C THR A 98 3.69 13.11 -3.16
N ALA A 99 4.36 13.79 -2.21
CA ALA A 99 5.81 14.02 -2.18
C ALA A 99 6.37 14.77 -3.41
N VAL A 100 5.53 15.61 -4.02
CA VAL A 100 5.84 16.40 -5.22
C VAL A 100 6.35 17.79 -4.85
N ARG A 101 6.05 18.25 -3.64
CA ARG A 101 6.51 19.54 -3.11
C ARG A 101 7.43 19.35 -1.90
N LEU A 102 8.66 18.91 -2.17
CA LEU A 102 9.80 19.13 -1.28
C LEU A 102 10.62 20.28 -1.88
N GLY A 103 10.57 21.43 -1.23
CA GLY A 103 11.19 22.69 -1.65
C GLY A 103 10.72 23.84 -0.78
#